data_AF-A0AAQ4P0G9-F1
#
_entry.id   AF-A0AAQ4P0G9-F1
#
_cell.length_a   1.000
_cell.length_b   1.000
_cell.length_c   1.000
_cell.angle_alpha   90.00
_cell.angle_beta   90.00
_cell.angle_gamma   90.00
#
_symmetry.space_group_name_H-M   'P 1'
#
loop_
_entity.id
_entity.type
_entity.pdbx_description
1 polymer ?
#
loop_
_entity_poly.entity_id
_entity_poly.type
_entity_poly.pdbx_seq_one_letter_code
_entity_poly.pdbx_strand_id
1 'polypeptide(L)'
;KSSRKGQRLCGRTEEEEAEDGEDSEDGEDSEDSKDSEAETKQKEFEAKYIELDHIGARGRASVYAGRRRVDDVPVTIKHIRNENVYCTHVDDKGNVIPTEVAVMLKLAAESDGTSSHVSLLDWYQLVGELVLVMERPMPAENYNNFLPYNKFYVKNEEDVRIILRQLVDAAIDLESKNVFHRDIKAENMLIETRSDFPRI
;
A
#
# COMPACT_ATOMS: atom_id res chain seq x y z
N LYS A 1 -2.51 -12.08 37.97
CA LYS A 1 -3.74 -11.79 37.18
C LYS A 1 -3.49 -10.48 36.44
N SER A 2 -2.99 -10.57 35.21
CA SER A 2 -2.50 -9.41 34.44
C SER A 2 -3.64 -8.83 33.60
N SER A 3 -3.79 -7.51 33.68
CA SER A 3 -4.87 -6.71 33.11
C SER A 3 -4.64 -6.52 31.60
N ARG A 4 -5.56 -7.03 30.76
CA ARG A 4 -5.59 -6.77 29.32
C ARG A 4 -6.23 -5.39 29.10
N LYS A 5 -5.43 -4.39 28.73
CA LYS A 5 -5.97 -3.15 28.13
C LYS A 5 -6.37 -3.46 26.69
N GLY A 6 -7.67 -3.43 26.42
CA GLY A 6 -8.23 -3.64 25.09
C GLY A 6 -7.85 -2.51 24.14
N GLN A 7 -7.42 -2.89 22.94
CA GLN A 7 -7.33 -2.00 21.79
C GLN A 7 -8.74 -1.66 21.32
N ARG A 8 -9.04 -0.38 21.10
CA ARG A 8 -10.28 0.05 20.44
C ARG A 8 -10.18 -0.28 18.95
N LEU A 9 -10.90 -1.34 18.53
CA LEU A 9 -11.22 -1.57 17.14
C LEU A 9 -12.42 -0.70 16.74
N CYS A 10 -12.25 0.01 15.62
CA CYS A 10 -13.26 0.50 14.68
C CYS A 10 -14.71 0.51 15.22
N GLY A 11 -15.08 1.61 15.89
CA GLY A 11 -16.47 1.94 16.20
C GLY A 11 -16.97 3.01 15.23
N ARG A 12 -18.08 2.71 14.55
CA ARG A 12 -18.88 3.66 13.78
C ARG A 12 -19.64 4.51 14.81
N THR A 13 -19.29 5.77 14.98
CA THR A 13 -20.03 6.68 15.87
C THR A 13 -21.01 7.50 15.07
N GLU A 14 -22.27 7.37 15.46
CA GLU A 14 -23.41 8.17 15.04
C GLU A 14 -23.22 9.62 15.50
N GLU A 15 -23.87 10.53 14.76
CA GLU A 15 -23.91 11.97 14.95
C GLU A 15 -24.55 12.33 16.29
N GLU A 16 -23.92 13.21 17.07
CA GLU A 16 -24.59 14.00 18.10
C GLU A 16 -24.04 15.42 18.06
N GLU A 17 -24.97 16.37 18.01
CA GLU A 17 -24.76 17.81 17.81
C GLU A 17 -24.03 18.46 19.01
N ALA A 18 -23.19 19.46 18.73
CA ALA A 18 -22.55 20.29 19.74
C ALA A 18 -23.08 21.73 19.65
N GLU A 19 -23.54 22.26 20.78
CA GLU A 19 -23.91 23.67 20.99
C GLU A 19 -22.67 24.57 21.10
N ASP A 20 -22.91 25.85 20.77
CA ASP A 20 -21.99 26.98 20.60
C ASP A 20 -21.09 27.33 21.81
N GLY A 21 -19.89 27.82 21.49
CA GLY A 21 -18.98 28.47 22.44
C GLY A 21 -17.87 29.24 21.70
N GLU A 22 -17.66 30.50 22.09
CA GLU A 22 -17.06 31.61 21.35
C GLU A 22 -15.51 31.58 21.19
N ASP A 23 -15.09 32.24 20.09
CA ASP A 23 -13.82 32.88 19.72
C ASP A 23 -12.56 32.72 20.59
N SER A 24 -11.47 32.30 19.94
CA SER A 24 -10.14 32.93 20.09
C SER A 24 -9.30 32.70 18.83
N GLU A 25 -9.01 33.80 18.14
CA GLU A 25 -8.02 33.91 17.08
C GLU A 25 -6.61 33.70 17.67
N ASP A 26 -5.83 32.76 17.11
CA ASP A 26 -4.36 32.74 17.07
C ASP A 26 -3.91 31.37 16.49
N GLY A 27 -3.71 31.28 15.17
CA GLY A 27 -3.35 30.02 14.51
C GLY A 27 -2.53 30.09 13.21
N GLU A 28 -2.16 31.27 12.72
CA GLU A 28 -1.61 31.43 11.37
C GLU A 28 -0.15 30.95 11.20
N ASP A 29 0.62 30.79 12.27
CA ASP A 29 2.04 30.37 12.20
C ASP A 29 2.26 28.85 12.00
N SER A 30 1.21 28.02 12.16
CA SER A 30 1.37 26.56 12.15
C SER A 30 1.15 25.90 10.78
N GLU A 31 0.38 26.54 9.89
CA GLU A 31 0.04 26.01 8.58
C GLU A 31 1.16 26.25 7.56
N ASP A 32 1.77 27.44 7.58
CA ASP A 32 2.86 27.83 6.67
C ASP A 32 4.09 26.90 6.81
N SER A 33 4.36 26.43 8.03
CA SER A 33 5.44 25.48 8.31
C SER A 33 5.20 24.08 7.71
N LYS A 34 3.96 23.59 7.72
CA LYS A 34 3.61 22.24 7.23
C LYS A 34 3.56 22.19 5.71
N ASP A 35 3.11 23.25 5.08
CA ASP A 35 3.10 23.36 3.62
C ASP A 35 4.54 23.40 3.08
N SER A 36 5.46 24.08 3.77
CA SER A 36 6.89 24.08 3.41
C SER A 36 7.55 22.70 3.49
N GLU A 37 7.17 21.88 4.47
CA GLU A 37 7.69 20.51 4.62
C GLU A 37 7.13 19.59 3.53
N ALA A 38 5.83 19.69 3.24
CA ALA A 38 5.18 18.90 2.20
C ALA A 38 5.70 19.24 0.79
N GLU A 39 5.97 20.52 0.50
CA GLU A 39 6.65 20.93 -0.74
C GLU A 39 8.07 20.36 -0.84
N THR A 40 8.77 20.26 0.28
CA THR A 40 10.10 19.64 0.33
C THR A 40 9.99 18.15 0.00
N LYS A 41 8.98 17.45 0.54
CA LYS A 41 8.70 16.03 0.23
C LYS A 41 8.33 15.82 -1.22
N GLN A 42 7.59 16.74 -1.84
CA GLN A 42 7.28 16.70 -3.26
C GLN A 42 8.55 16.73 -4.10
N LYS A 43 9.45 17.67 -3.82
CA LYS A 43 10.74 17.78 -4.53
C LYS A 43 11.62 16.55 -4.32
N GLU A 44 11.63 15.98 -3.11
CA GLU A 44 12.35 14.72 -2.82
C GLU A 44 11.81 13.55 -3.67
N PHE A 45 10.49 13.42 -3.77
CA PHE A 45 9.83 12.39 -4.58
C PHE A 45 10.17 12.56 -6.07
N GLU A 46 9.97 13.76 -6.62
CA GLU A 46 10.21 14.08 -8.03
C GLU A 46 11.70 13.94 -8.42
N ALA A 47 12.62 14.19 -7.48
CA ALA A 47 14.05 14.03 -7.67
C ALA A 47 14.50 12.55 -7.72
N LYS A 48 13.74 11.64 -7.11
CA LYS A 48 14.06 10.19 -7.08
C LYS A 48 13.31 9.37 -8.11
N TYR A 49 12.08 9.76 -8.45
CA TYR A 49 11.18 8.96 -9.28
C TYR A 49 10.68 9.75 -10.50
N ILE A 50 10.33 9.01 -11.53
CA ILE A 50 9.59 9.51 -12.70
C ILE A 50 8.30 8.73 -12.76
N GLU A 51 7.18 9.44 -12.68
CA GLU A 51 5.86 8.91 -12.99
C GLU A 51 5.68 8.78 -14.50
N LEU A 52 5.02 7.71 -14.92
CA LEU A 52 4.76 7.34 -16.31
C LEU A 52 3.25 7.12 -16.48
N ASP A 53 2.87 6.13 -17.29
CA ASP A 53 1.48 5.87 -17.63
C ASP A 53 0.63 5.45 -16.42
N HIS A 54 -0.61 5.93 -16.39
CA HIS A 54 -1.62 5.43 -15.47
C HIS A 54 -1.96 3.96 -15.80
N ILE A 55 -1.81 3.07 -14.82
CA ILE A 55 -2.00 1.62 -15.00
C ILE A 55 -3.28 1.08 -14.37
N GLY A 56 -3.95 1.88 -13.52
CA GLY A 56 -5.24 1.50 -12.98
C GLY A 56 -5.64 2.27 -11.73
N ALA A 57 -6.90 2.11 -11.35
CA ALA A 57 -7.43 2.61 -10.09
C ALA A 57 -7.79 1.43 -9.18
N ARG A 58 -7.46 1.54 -7.89
CA ARG A 58 -7.81 0.55 -6.86
C ARG A 58 -8.62 1.24 -5.77
N GLY A 59 -9.92 1.00 -5.74
CA GLY A 59 -10.82 1.69 -4.82
C GLY A 59 -10.76 3.20 -5.05
N ARG A 60 -10.27 3.95 -4.06
CA ARG A 60 -10.10 5.41 -4.11
C ARG A 60 -8.65 5.87 -4.36
N ALA A 61 -7.77 4.94 -4.75
CA ALA A 61 -6.39 5.21 -5.08
C ALA A 61 -6.13 5.14 -6.59
N SER A 62 -5.25 6.01 -7.10
CA SER A 62 -4.78 5.98 -8.49
C SER A 62 -3.40 5.35 -8.54
N VAL A 63 -3.13 4.52 -9.54
CA VAL A 63 -1.89 3.76 -9.65
C VAL A 63 -1.23 4.03 -11.00
N TYR A 64 0.05 4.38 -10.95
CA TYR A 64 0.87 4.72 -12.10
C TYR A 64 2.07 3.77 -12.21
N ALA A 65 2.48 3.52 -13.45
CA ALA A 65 3.82 3.04 -13.71
C ALA A 65 4.83 4.15 -13.36
N GLY A 66 6.01 3.76 -12.94
CA GLY A 66 7.10 4.70 -12.75
C GLY A 66 8.45 4.02 -12.91
N ARG A 67 9.50 4.82 -12.81
CA ARG A 67 10.89 4.35 -12.77
C ARG A 67 11.70 5.14 -11.76
N ARG A 68 12.58 4.45 -11.02
CA ARG A 68 13.55 5.09 -10.14
C ARG A 68 14.68 5.69 -10.97
N ARG A 69 15.00 6.96 -10.76
CA ARG A 69 15.93 7.71 -11.62
C ARG A 69 17.37 7.21 -11.57
N VAL A 70 17.82 6.73 -10.40
CA VAL A 70 19.23 6.38 -10.18
C VAL A 70 19.68 5.13 -10.96
N ASP A 71 18.78 4.18 -11.18
CA ASP A 71 19.09 2.86 -11.73
C ASP A 71 18.05 2.35 -12.74
N ASP A 72 17.05 3.18 -13.07
CA ASP A 72 16.00 2.89 -14.05
C ASP A 72 15.11 1.69 -13.69
N VAL A 73 15.09 1.29 -12.42
CA VAL A 73 14.29 0.15 -11.96
C VAL A 73 12.79 0.50 -12.04
N PRO A 74 11.95 -0.38 -12.62
CA PRO A 74 10.51 -0.15 -12.70
C PRO A 74 9.88 -0.16 -11.31
N VAL A 75 8.97 0.78 -11.08
CA VAL A 75 8.21 0.91 -9.83
C VAL A 75 6.72 1.10 -10.10
N THR A 76 5.93 0.89 -9.07
CA THR A 76 4.52 1.26 -9.04
C THR A 76 4.35 2.43 -8.08
N ILE A 77 3.66 3.48 -8.54
CA ILE A 77 3.42 4.69 -7.75
C ILE A 77 1.92 4.76 -7.48
N LYS A 78 1.52 4.67 -6.20
CA LYS A 78 0.12 4.67 -5.78
C LYS A 78 -0.20 5.94 -5.00
N HIS A 79 -1.13 6.72 -5.52
CA HIS A 79 -1.64 7.96 -4.94
C HIS A 79 -2.92 7.71 -4.17
N ILE A 80 -2.97 8.15 -2.91
CA ILE A 80 -4.12 8.02 -2.02
C ILE A 80 -4.38 9.39 -1.41
N ARG A 81 -5.50 10.03 -1.75
CA ARG A 81 -5.87 11.30 -1.09
C ARG A 81 -6.00 11.12 0.42
N ASN A 82 -5.63 12.13 1.20
CA ASN A 82 -5.64 12.05 2.67
C ASN A 82 -7.03 11.72 3.24
N GLU A 83 -8.09 12.24 2.63
CA GLU A 83 -9.50 11.91 2.93
C GLU A 83 -9.85 10.41 2.78
N ASN A 84 -9.02 9.66 2.07
CA ASN A 84 -9.19 8.23 1.82
C ASN A 84 -8.28 7.34 2.70
N VAL A 85 -7.51 7.93 3.61
CA VAL A 85 -6.68 7.22 4.59
C VAL A 85 -7.50 6.99 5.87
N TYR A 86 -8.23 5.87 5.93
CA TYR A 86 -9.17 5.58 7.04
C TYR A 86 -8.54 4.96 8.27
N CYS A 87 -7.39 4.31 8.13
CA CYS A 87 -6.78 3.53 9.20
C CYS A 87 -5.35 4.01 9.42
N THR A 88 -5.04 4.33 10.68
CA THR A 88 -3.72 4.74 11.11
C THR A 88 -3.19 3.81 12.20
N HIS A 89 -1.88 3.81 12.37
CA HIS A 89 -1.13 3.07 13.36
C HIS A 89 -0.16 4.02 14.05
N VAL A 90 0.07 3.83 15.34
CA VAL A 90 1.07 4.59 16.10
C VAL A 90 2.33 3.74 16.17
N ASP A 91 3.43 4.22 15.58
CA ASP A 91 4.71 3.51 15.62
C ASP A 91 5.36 3.55 17.01
N ASP A 92 6.48 2.83 17.19
CA ASP A 92 7.22 2.78 18.45
C ASP A 92 7.76 4.15 18.91
N LYS A 93 7.82 5.13 18.00
CA LYS A 93 8.27 6.50 18.27
C LYS A 93 7.10 7.45 18.57
N GLY A 94 5.86 6.97 18.52
CA GLY A 94 4.65 7.76 18.75
C GLY A 94 4.12 8.49 17.52
N ASN A 95 4.68 8.25 16.32
CA ASN A 95 4.21 8.87 15.09
C ASN A 95 2.96 8.15 14.58
N VAL A 96 1.99 8.93 14.12
CA VAL A 96 0.79 8.40 13.44
C VAL A 96 1.10 8.18 11.97
N ILE A 97 1.09 6.94 11.53
CA ILE A 97 1.32 6.55 10.14
C ILE A 97 0.12 5.79 9.57
N PRO A 98 -0.12 5.85 8.24
CA PRO A 98 -1.15 5.03 7.61
C PRO A 98 -0.92 3.54 7.88
N THR A 99 -1.99 2.78 8.15
CA THR A 99 -1.87 1.33 8.44
C THR A 99 -1.25 0.56 7.27
N GLU A 100 -1.53 0.94 6.02
CA GLU A 100 -0.92 0.32 4.84
C GLU A 100 0.62 0.47 4.86
N VAL A 101 1.12 1.66 5.16
CA VAL A 101 2.57 1.93 5.33
C VAL A 101 3.13 1.08 6.48
N ALA A 102 2.47 1.09 7.64
CA ALA A 102 2.93 0.35 8.82
C ALA A 102 3.09 -1.15 8.56
N VAL A 103 2.10 -1.76 7.88
CA VAL A 103 2.13 -3.18 7.54
C VAL A 103 3.25 -3.48 6.55
N MET A 104 3.41 -2.69 5.50
CA MET A 104 4.47 -2.93 4.50
C MET A 104 5.87 -2.74 5.09
N LEU A 105 6.08 -1.75 5.97
CA LEU A 105 7.35 -1.58 6.68
C LEU A 105 7.67 -2.77 7.59
N LYS A 106 6.66 -3.29 8.30
CA LYS A 106 6.82 -4.50 9.12
C LYS A 106 7.22 -5.70 8.26
N LEU A 107 6.51 -5.92 7.17
CA LEU A 107 6.77 -7.03 6.25
C LEU A 107 8.18 -6.94 5.64
N ALA A 108 8.63 -5.74 5.27
CA ALA A 108 9.98 -5.52 4.77
C ALA A 108 11.07 -5.81 5.83
N ALA A 109 10.83 -5.45 7.09
CA ALA A 109 11.77 -5.70 8.18
C ALA A 109 11.90 -7.20 8.55
N GLU A 110 10.84 -7.97 8.32
CA GLU A 110 10.78 -9.42 8.58
C GLU A 110 11.04 -10.26 7.31
N SER A 111 11.48 -9.63 6.20
CA SER A 111 11.75 -10.31 4.93
C SER A 111 13.16 -10.91 4.89
N ASP A 112 13.26 -12.15 4.40
CA ASP A 112 14.51 -12.88 4.16
C ASP A 112 15.00 -12.76 2.70
N GLY A 113 14.36 -11.91 1.90
CA GLY A 113 14.63 -11.75 0.47
C GLY A 113 13.80 -12.67 -0.43
N THR A 114 12.92 -13.51 0.13
CA THR A 114 11.98 -14.37 -0.62
C THR A 114 10.52 -14.08 -0.32
N SER A 115 10.12 -12.80 -0.35
CA SER A 115 8.73 -12.41 -0.10
C SER A 115 7.81 -12.62 -1.29
N SER A 116 6.62 -13.16 -1.01
CA SER A 116 5.49 -13.29 -1.94
C SER A 116 4.58 -12.05 -1.95
N HIS A 117 4.99 -10.95 -1.32
CA HIS A 117 4.24 -9.70 -1.26
C HIS A 117 5.07 -8.57 -1.88
N VAL A 118 4.36 -7.60 -2.45
CA VAL A 118 4.99 -6.41 -3.04
C VAL A 118 5.63 -5.56 -1.95
N SER A 119 6.93 -5.34 -2.07
CA SER A 119 7.76 -4.55 -1.18
C SER A 119 7.54 -3.05 -1.35
N LEU A 120 7.46 -2.33 -0.22
CA LEU A 120 7.48 -0.87 -0.19
C LEU A 120 8.92 -0.38 -0.33
N LEU A 121 9.18 0.48 -1.31
CA LEU A 121 10.51 1.06 -1.55
C LEU A 121 10.66 2.41 -0.86
N ASP A 122 9.65 3.26 -0.98
CA ASP A 122 9.57 4.58 -0.34
C ASP A 122 8.10 4.95 -0.14
N TRP A 123 7.83 5.94 0.70
CA TRP A 123 6.53 6.59 0.81
C TRP A 123 6.69 8.07 1.15
N TYR A 124 5.72 8.88 0.74
CA TYR A 124 5.75 10.32 0.89
C TYR A 124 4.38 10.81 1.36
N GLN A 125 4.37 11.65 2.40
CA GLN A 125 3.20 12.43 2.78
C GLN A 125 3.31 13.80 2.11
N LEU A 126 2.47 14.03 1.12
CA LEU A 126 2.40 15.28 0.34
C LEU A 126 1.20 16.12 0.78
N VAL A 127 1.06 17.31 0.17
CA VAL A 127 -0.11 18.16 0.36
C VAL A 127 -1.34 17.44 -0.20
N GLY A 128 -2.26 17.06 0.68
CA GLY A 128 -3.55 16.44 0.30
C GLY A 128 -3.49 14.95 -0.07
N GLU A 129 -2.31 14.32 -0.11
CA GLU A 129 -2.19 12.90 -0.47
C GLU A 129 -1.00 12.17 0.15
N LEU A 130 -1.15 10.85 0.24
CA LEU A 130 -0.13 9.86 0.53
C LEU A 130 0.30 9.19 -0.78
N VAL A 131 1.60 9.13 -1.02
CA VAL A 131 2.19 8.41 -2.15
C VAL A 131 2.98 7.21 -1.65
N LEU A 132 2.67 6.04 -2.20
CA LEU A 132 3.40 4.79 -1.96
C LEU A 132 4.20 4.44 -3.22
N VAL A 133 5.51 4.25 -3.08
CA VAL A 133 6.38 3.75 -4.14
C VAL A 133 6.74 2.32 -3.83
N MET A 134 6.32 1.42 -4.71
CA MET A 134 6.39 -0.02 -4.49
C MET A 134 7.18 -0.68 -5.61
N GLU A 135 7.74 -1.86 -5.33
CA GLU A 135 8.34 -2.67 -6.39
C GLU A 135 7.31 -2.99 -7.48
N ARG A 136 7.81 -3.15 -8.71
CA ARG A 136 6.98 -3.56 -9.84
C ARG A 136 7.63 -4.76 -10.52
N PRO A 137 7.16 -5.98 -10.23
CA PRO A 137 7.60 -7.17 -10.96
C PRO A 137 7.34 -6.98 -12.45
N MET A 138 8.36 -7.23 -13.28
CA MET A 138 8.27 -7.04 -14.73
C MET A 138 8.84 -8.24 -15.49
N PRO A 139 8.06 -8.88 -16.38
CA PRO A 139 6.66 -8.61 -16.69
C PRO A 139 5.76 -9.28 -15.66
N ALA A 140 4.81 -8.51 -15.14
CA ALA A 140 3.70 -9.04 -14.36
C ALA A 140 2.42 -8.27 -14.67
N GLU A 141 1.31 -8.97 -14.53
CA GLU A 141 -0.03 -8.40 -14.67
C GLU A 141 -0.89 -8.81 -13.49
N ASN A 142 -1.88 -7.99 -13.15
CA ASN A 142 -2.85 -8.42 -12.15
C ASN A 142 -3.68 -9.60 -12.68
N TYR A 143 -4.05 -10.54 -11.80
CA TYR A 143 -4.73 -11.78 -12.19
C TYR A 143 -6.07 -11.51 -12.89
N ASN A 144 -6.76 -10.43 -12.53
CA ASN A 144 -8.04 -10.08 -13.14
C ASN A 144 -7.91 -9.65 -14.61
N ASN A 145 -6.86 -8.90 -14.96
CA ASN A 145 -6.55 -8.53 -16.34
C ASN A 145 -5.97 -9.71 -17.13
N PHE A 146 -5.36 -10.67 -16.43
CA PHE A 146 -4.80 -11.85 -17.06
C PHE A 146 -5.86 -12.86 -17.54
N LEU A 147 -6.94 -13.07 -16.76
CA LEU A 147 -7.97 -14.07 -17.03
C LEU A 147 -8.63 -13.99 -18.44
N PRO A 148 -9.03 -12.82 -18.96
CA PRO A 148 -9.80 -12.74 -20.21
C PRO A 148 -8.95 -12.99 -21.46
N TYR A 149 -7.68 -12.59 -21.42
CA TYR A 149 -6.81 -12.55 -22.59
C TYR A 149 -5.84 -13.75 -22.68
N ASN A 150 -5.58 -14.42 -21.55
CA ASN A 150 -4.60 -15.50 -21.46
C ASN A 150 -5.20 -16.85 -21.02
N LYS A 151 -6.16 -17.37 -21.81
CA LYS A 151 -6.56 -18.80 -21.76
C LYS A 151 -5.39 -19.78 -22.00
N PHE A 152 -4.22 -19.27 -22.36
CA PHE A 152 -3.00 -20.01 -22.66
C PHE A 152 -2.07 -20.25 -21.46
N TYR A 153 -2.30 -19.67 -20.28
CA TYR A 153 -1.37 -19.86 -19.15
C TYR A 153 -1.93 -20.72 -18.02
N VAL A 154 -3.22 -20.61 -17.73
CA VAL A 154 -3.93 -21.58 -16.87
C VAL A 154 -4.64 -22.55 -17.80
N LYS A 155 -3.92 -23.58 -18.23
CA LYS A 155 -4.37 -24.53 -19.26
C LYS A 155 -5.14 -25.69 -18.64
N ASN A 156 -4.85 -26.03 -17.40
CA ASN A 156 -5.39 -27.20 -16.72
C ASN A 156 -5.52 -26.99 -15.20
N GLU A 157 -6.05 -28.00 -14.51
CA GLU A 157 -6.21 -27.99 -13.05
C GLU A 157 -4.87 -27.95 -12.30
N GLU A 158 -3.78 -28.44 -12.90
CA GLU A 158 -2.44 -28.37 -12.29
C GLU A 158 -1.98 -26.92 -12.13
N ASP A 159 -2.16 -26.09 -13.16
CA ASP A 159 -1.79 -24.68 -13.12
C ASP A 159 -2.57 -23.94 -12.02
N VAL A 160 -3.87 -24.22 -11.91
CA VAL A 160 -4.73 -23.68 -10.84
C VAL A 160 -4.24 -24.14 -9.46
N ARG A 161 -3.89 -25.42 -9.32
CA ARG A 161 -3.38 -25.98 -8.07
C ARG A 161 -2.08 -25.31 -7.64
N ILE A 162 -1.18 -25.03 -8.59
CA ILE A 162 0.08 -24.32 -8.34
C ILE A 162 -0.17 -22.89 -7.86
N ILE A 163 -1.08 -22.15 -8.50
CA ILE A 163 -1.44 -20.78 -8.10
C ILE A 163 -2.08 -20.77 -6.71
N LEU A 164 -3.04 -21.67 -6.46
CA LEU A 164 -3.71 -21.76 -5.16
C LEU A 164 -2.74 -22.16 -4.04
N ARG A 165 -1.77 -23.05 -4.33
CA ARG A 165 -0.73 -23.41 -3.37
C ARG A 165 0.10 -22.20 -2.98
N GLN A 166 0.61 -21.45 -3.95
CA GLN A 166 1.36 -20.23 -3.70
C GLN A 166 0.55 -19.21 -2.91
N LEU A 167 -0.76 -19.10 -3.17
CA LEU A 167 -1.62 -18.14 -2.49
C LEU A 167 -1.83 -18.51 -1.01
N VAL A 168 -2.01 -19.81 -0.74
CA VAL A 168 -2.10 -20.34 0.62
C VAL A 168 -0.77 -20.15 1.35
N ASP A 169 0.34 -20.45 0.70
CA ASP A 169 1.68 -20.29 1.29
C ASP A 169 1.97 -18.81 1.61
N ALA A 170 1.60 -17.88 0.71
CA ALA A 170 1.67 -16.44 0.95
C ALA A 170 0.78 -15.99 2.12
N ALA A 171 -0.43 -16.53 2.23
CA ALA A 171 -1.33 -16.21 3.34
C ALA A 171 -0.80 -16.72 4.69
N ILE A 172 -0.22 -17.93 4.72
CA ILE A 172 0.44 -18.49 5.90
C ILE A 172 1.66 -17.64 6.29
N ASP A 173 2.45 -17.20 5.30
CA ASP A 173 3.59 -16.32 5.55
C ASP A 173 3.15 -15.00 6.21
N LEU A 174 2.12 -14.34 5.67
CA LEU A 174 1.54 -13.14 6.27
C LEU A 174 1.02 -13.40 7.70
N GLU A 175 0.32 -14.51 7.93
CA GLU A 175 -0.18 -14.88 9.25
C GLU A 175 0.97 -15.08 10.24
N SER A 176 2.06 -15.74 9.83
CA SER A 176 3.24 -15.95 10.67
C SER A 176 3.89 -14.63 11.12
N LYS A 177 3.78 -13.59 10.28
CA LYS A 177 4.20 -12.22 10.55
C LYS A 177 3.12 -11.40 11.28
N ASN A 178 2.05 -12.04 11.77
CA ASN A 178 0.89 -11.40 12.41
C ASN A 178 0.26 -10.30 11.53
N VAL A 179 0.25 -10.50 10.22
CA VAL A 179 -0.39 -9.62 9.23
C VAL A 179 -1.59 -10.34 8.65
N PHE A 180 -2.76 -9.72 8.72
CA PHE A 180 -3.97 -10.22 8.08
C PHE A 180 -4.38 -9.27 6.95
N HIS A 181 -4.22 -9.69 5.70
CA HIS A 181 -4.42 -8.83 4.52
C HIS A 181 -5.87 -8.33 4.36
N ARG A 182 -6.88 -9.14 4.73
CA ARG A 182 -8.33 -8.83 4.66
C ARG A 182 -8.93 -8.63 3.26
N ASP A 183 -8.12 -8.60 2.21
CA ASP A 183 -8.57 -8.31 0.85
C ASP A 183 -7.80 -9.17 -0.17
N ILE A 184 -7.69 -10.48 0.11
CA ILE A 184 -7.10 -11.43 -0.82
C ILE A 184 -8.13 -11.72 -1.91
N LYS A 185 -7.88 -11.19 -3.12
CA LYS A 185 -8.72 -11.35 -4.31
C LYS A 185 -7.86 -11.28 -5.56
N ALA A 186 -8.38 -11.79 -6.68
CA ALA A 186 -7.69 -11.83 -7.98
C ALA A 186 -7.11 -10.47 -8.40
N GLU A 187 -7.83 -9.37 -8.17
CA GLU A 187 -7.32 -8.03 -8.50
C GLU A 187 -5.97 -7.76 -7.81
N ASN A 188 -5.80 -8.20 -6.56
CA ASN A 188 -4.66 -7.95 -5.66
C ASN A 188 -3.52 -8.97 -5.83
N MET A 189 -3.64 -9.88 -6.79
CA MET A 189 -2.61 -10.86 -7.11
C MET A 189 -1.91 -10.41 -8.39
N LEU A 190 -0.58 -10.32 -8.37
CA LEU A 190 0.23 -10.14 -9.57
C LEU A 190 0.72 -11.51 -10.03
N ILE A 191 0.75 -11.77 -11.35
CA ILE A 191 1.33 -12.98 -11.92
C ILE A 191 2.54 -12.58 -12.76
N GLU A 192 3.70 -13.18 -12.49
CA GLU A 192 4.86 -13.06 -13.37
C GLU A 192 4.63 -13.83 -14.67
N THR A 193 4.73 -13.15 -15.82
CA THR A 193 4.42 -13.75 -17.14
C THR A 193 5.66 -14.26 -17.89
N ARG A 194 6.85 -14.15 -17.29
CA ARG A 194 8.14 -14.60 -17.84
C ARG A 194 8.45 -16.08 -17.58
N SER A 195 7.74 -16.71 -16.65
CA SER A 195 8.00 -18.08 -16.21
C SER A 195 7.15 -19.08 -16.99
N ASP A 196 7.71 -20.27 -17.24
CA ASP A 196 6.97 -21.41 -17.82
C ASP A 196 5.86 -21.90 -16.88
N PHE A 197 5.95 -21.58 -15.58
CA PHE A 197 4.96 -21.87 -14.55
C PHE A 197 4.41 -20.57 -13.96
N PRO A 198 3.10 -20.48 -13.68
CA PRO A 198 2.50 -19.28 -13.09
C PRO A 198 3.08 -19.05 -11.68
N ARG A 199 3.65 -17.87 -11.48
CA ARG A 199 4.18 -17.43 -10.18
C ARG A 199 3.45 -16.18 -9.72
N ILE A 200 2.98 -16.19 -8.49
CA ILE A 200 2.28 -15.06 -7.86
C ILE A 200 3.08 -14.46 -6.71
#